data_AF-A0A3P3EYW6-F1
#
_entry.id   AF-A0A3P3EYW6-F1
#
_cell.length_a   1.000
_cell.length_b   1.000
_cell.length_c   1.000
_cell.angle_alpha   90.00
_cell.angle_beta   90.00
_cell.angle_gamma   90.00
#
_symmetry.space_group_name_H-M   'P 1'
#
loop_
_entity.id
_entity.type
_entity.pdbx_description
1 polymer ?
#
loop_
_entity_poly.entity_id
_entity_poly.type
_entity_poly.pdbx_seq_one_letter_code
_entity_poly.pdbx_strand_id
1 'polypeptide(L)'
;MIEQYLPQDRGTVVLHWFTGSKSEARRAATLGCYFSVNAEMTRSDRGRSLVSDLPIDRILTETDGPFTQVDGRPSEPADVETTVAAIADVRKGPGRYRHDSGKIEPSFSTGMRP
;
A
#
# COMPACT_ATOMS: atom_id res chain seq x y z
N MET A 1 -24.56 -5.10 -5.50
CA MET A 1 -23.16 -4.66 -5.75
C MET A 1 -23.07 -3.15 -5.51
N ILE A 2 -21.88 -2.57 -5.31
CA ILE A 2 -21.71 -1.13 -4.94
C ILE A 2 -22.51 -0.23 -5.88
N GLU A 3 -22.47 -0.51 -7.17
CA GLU A 3 -23.15 0.23 -8.24
C GLU A 3 -24.69 0.30 -8.08
N GLN A 4 -25.27 -0.66 -7.36
CA GLN A 4 -26.72 -0.71 -7.10
C GLN A 4 -27.14 0.18 -5.93
N TYR A 5 -26.26 0.39 -4.95
CA TYR A 5 -26.61 1.02 -3.67
C TYR A 5 -25.89 2.37 -3.45
N LEU A 6 -24.79 2.60 -4.15
CA LEU A 6 -23.93 3.78 -4.02
C LEU A 6 -23.50 4.25 -5.42
N PRO A 7 -24.39 4.94 -6.15
CA PRO A 7 -24.00 5.57 -7.41
C PRO A 7 -22.93 6.65 -7.15
N GLN A 8 -22.00 6.81 -8.10
CA GLN A 8 -20.77 7.59 -7.90
C GLN A 8 -21.00 9.08 -7.59
N ASP A 9 -22.18 9.61 -7.93
CA ASP A 9 -22.58 10.98 -7.67
C ASP A 9 -23.00 11.24 -6.21
N ARG A 10 -23.17 10.19 -5.41
CA ARG A 10 -23.60 10.29 -4.01
C ARG A 10 -22.49 10.16 -2.97
N GLY A 11 -21.27 9.84 -3.39
CA GLY A 11 -20.15 9.78 -2.47
C GLY A 11 -18.96 8.96 -2.99
N THR A 12 -17.86 9.06 -2.26
CA THR A 12 -16.65 8.28 -2.53
C THR A 12 -16.61 7.07 -1.60
N VAL A 13 -16.43 5.88 -2.16
CA VAL A 13 -16.34 4.64 -1.40
C VAL A 13 -14.89 4.39 -0.97
N VAL A 14 -14.69 4.16 0.33
CA VAL A 14 -13.43 3.67 0.89
C VAL A 14 -13.65 2.26 1.39
N LEU A 15 -12.92 1.30 0.83
CA LEU A 15 -12.94 -0.09 1.24
C LEU A 15 -11.94 -0.27 2.38
N HIS A 16 -12.46 -0.30 3.60
CA HIS A 16 -11.67 -0.54 4.81
C HIS A 16 -11.11 -1.97 4.82
N TRP A 17 -9.81 -2.09 5.10
CA TRP A 17 -9.05 -3.34 5.21
C TRP A 17 -9.47 -4.41 4.18
N PHE A 18 -9.38 -4.06 2.89
CA PHE A 18 -9.87 -4.93 1.82
C PHE A 18 -9.10 -6.27 1.72
N THR A 19 -9.80 -7.39 1.84
CA THR A 19 -9.23 -8.76 1.80
C THR A 19 -9.67 -9.59 0.59
N GLY A 20 -10.40 -8.99 -0.34
CA GLY A 20 -10.91 -9.65 -1.55
C GLY A 20 -9.81 -10.07 -2.55
N SER A 21 -10.26 -10.60 -3.67
CA SER A 21 -9.38 -11.01 -4.78
C SER A 21 -8.82 -9.82 -5.56
N LYS A 22 -7.74 -10.06 -6.31
CA LYS A 22 -7.18 -9.07 -7.25
C LYS A 22 -8.19 -8.63 -8.32
N SER A 23 -9.08 -9.52 -8.77
CA SER A 23 -10.16 -9.20 -9.71
C SER A 23 -11.17 -8.23 -9.10
N GLU A 24 -11.55 -8.44 -7.85
CA GLU A 24 -12.47 -7.53 -7.13
C GLU A 24 -11.79 -6.18 -6.86
N ALA A 25 -10.51 -6.18 -6.47
CA ALA A 25 -9.74 -4.95 -6.29
C ALA A 25 -9.67 -4.12 -7.59
N ARG A 26 -9.38 -4.76 -8.73
CA ARG A 26 -9.39 -4.08 -10.04
C ARG A 26 -10.75 -3.49 -10.37
N ARG A 27 -11.83 -4.25 -10.16
CA ARG A 27 -13.19 -3.76 -10.39
C ARG A 27 -13.51 -2.56 -9.49
N ALA A 28 -13.21 -2.66 -8.20
CA ALA A 28 -13.44 -1.57 -7.25
C ALA A 28 -12.64 -0.30 -7.62
N ALA A 29 -11.38 -0.45 -8.05
CA ALA A 29 -10.58 0.65 -8.55
C ALA A 29 -11.19 1.30 -9.81
N THR A 30 -11.69 0.51 -10.76
CA THR A 30 -12.42 1.02 -11.94
C THR A 30 -13.67 1.80 -11.55
N LEU A 31 -14.34 1.41 -10.48
CA LEU A 31 -15.49 2.13 -9.91
C LEU A 31 -15.08 3.35 -9.07
N GLY A 32 -13.80 3.73 -9.06
CA GLY A 32 -13.32 4.90 -8.33
C GLY A 32 -13.26 4.72 -6.81
N CYS A 33 -13.31 3.48 -6.31
CA CYS A 33 -13.16 3.21 -4.88
C CYS A 33 -11.71 3.44 -4.44
N TYR A 34 -11.55 3.87 -3.20
CA TYR A 34 -10.29 3.88 -2.48
C TYR A 34 -10.16 2.64 -1.59
N PHE A 35 -8.95 2.32 -1.18
CA PHE A 35 -8.62 1.22 -0.29
C PHE A 35 -7.92 1.79 0.93
N SER A 36 -8.50 1.55 2.10
CA SER A 36 -7.80 1.79 3.35
C SER A 36 -6.84 0.63 3.60
N VAL A 37 -5.57 0.94 3.81
CA VAL A 37 -4.49 -0.03 3.97
C VAL A 37 -3.80 0.20 5.30
N ASN A 38 -3.66 -0.85 6.10
CA ASN A 38 -2.83 -0.88 7.30
C ASN A 38 -1.58 -1.78 7.11
N ALA A 39 -0.64 -1.73 8.06
CA ALA A 39 0.59 -2.51 8.00
C ALA A 39 0.34 -4.05 7.96
N GLU A 40 -0.69 -4.55 8.64
CA GLU A 40 -1.00 -5.98 8.71
C GLU A 40 -1.32 -6.57 7.32
N MET A 41 -1.89 -5.77 6.42
CA MET A 41 -2.14 -6.16 5.02
C MET A 41 -0.87 -6.52 4.25
N THR A 42 0.32 -6.13 4.73
CA THR A 42 1.61 -6.37 4.05
C THR A 42 2.41 -7.54 4.64
N ARG A 43 1.86 -8.28 5.61
CA ARG A 43 2.58 -9.36 6.30
C ARG A 43 2.63 -10.69 5.57
N SER A 44 1.66 -10.93 4.69
CA SER A 44 1.59 -12.17 3.89
C SER A 44 1.94 -11.89 2.45
N ASP A 45 2.51 -12.87 1.74
CA ASP A 45 2.82 -12.73 0.30
C ASP A 45 1.59 -12.37 -0.52
N ARG A 46 0.43 -12.96 -0.18
CA ARG A 46 -0.86 -12.63 -0.81
C ARG A 46 -1.22 -11.15 -0.58
N GLY A 47 -1.09 -10.67 0.66
CA GLY A 47 -1.37 -9.29 1.02
C GLY A 47 -0.43 -8.30 0.36
N ARG A 48 0.89 -8.57 0.37
CA ARG A 48 1.91 -7.79 -0.36
C ARG A 48 1.58 -7.72 -1.85
N SER A 49 1.23 -8.86 -2.45
CA SER A 49 0.86 -8.95 -3.86
C SER A 49 -0.46 -8.23 -4.20
N LEU A 50 -1.38 -8.12 -3.25
CA LEU A 50 -2.59 -7.31 -3.41
C LEU A 50 -2.24 -5.81 -3.32
N VAL A 51 -1.52 -5.39 -2.29
CA VAL A 51 -1.14 -3.99 -2.05
C VAL A 51 -0.25 -3.44 -3.17
N SER A 52 0.62 -4.27 -3.76
CA SER A 52 1.44 -3.90 -4.93
C SER A 52 0.61 -3.62 -6.18
N ASP A 53 -0.50 -4.36 -6.36
CA ASP A 53 -1.34 -4.30 -7.56
C ASP A 53 -2.37 -3.15 -7.51
N LEU A 54 -2.63 -2.57 -6.32
CA LEU A 54 -3.53 -1.43 -6.19
C LEU A 54 -2.97 -0.18 -6.89
N PRO A 55 -3.79 0.69 -7.51
CA PRO A 55 -3.34 2.00 -7.96
C PRO A 55 -2.89 2.87 -6.78
N ILE A 56 -1.74 3.54 -6.90
CA ILE A 56 -1.17 4.33 -5.80
C ILE A 56 -2.06 5.52 -5.41
N ASP A 57 -2.74 6.12 -6.38
CA ASP A 57 -3.68 7.23 -6.22
C ASP A 57 -5.03 6.80 -5.61
N ARG A 58 -5.19 5.51 -5.31
CA ARG A 58 -6.39 4.93 -4.68
C ARG A 58 -6.11 4.32 -3.30
N ILE A 59 -4.90 4.49 -2.76
CA ILE A 59 -4.55 4.01 -1.42
C ILE A 59 -4.68 5.12 -0.40
N LEU A 60 -5.33 4.81 0.72
CA LEU A 60 -5.32 5.59 1.96
C LEU A 60 -4.64 4.76 3.05
N THR A 61 -3.91 5.40 3.95
CA THR A 61 -3.25 4.73 5.07
C THR A 61 -4.09 4.78 6.33
N GLU A 62 -4.18 3.66 7.03
CA GLU A 62 -4.78 3.57 8.36
C GLU A 62 -3.89 2.75 9.29
N THR A 63 -4.19 2.80 10.59
CA THR A 63 -3.57 1.93 11.60
C THR A 63 -4.48 0.76 11.94
N ASP A 64 -5.79 1.03 12.00
CA ASP A 64 -6.79 0.15 12.59
C ASP A 64 -6.49 -0.19 14.07
N GLY A 65 -5.95 0.78 14.79
CA GLY A 65 -5.81 0.72 16.24
C GLY A 65 -7.19 0.78 16.93
N PRO A 66 -7.42 0.03 18.03
CA PRO A 66 -6.45 -0.78 18.78
C PRO A 66 -6.38 -2.26 18.33
N PHE A 67 -6.88 -2.61 17.14
CA PHE A 67 -6.98 -4.00 16.68
C PHE A 67 -5.68 -4.53 16.08
N THR A 68 -4.87 -3.66 15.48
CA THR A 68 -3.51 -3.99 15.05
C THR A 68 -2.49 -3.66 16.14
N GLN A 69 -1.27 -4.17 15.99
CA GLN A 69 -0.20 -3.95 16.96
C GLN A 69 1.06 -3.40 16.30
N VAL A 70 1.75 -2.53 17.03
CA VAL A 70 3.11 -2.07 16.73
C VAL A 70 3.94 -2.32 17.98
N ASP A 71 5.08 -3.01 17.82
CA ASP A 71 6.00 -3.35 18.93
C ASP A 71 5.33 -4.02 20.15
N GLY A 72 4.33 -4.88 19.89
CA GLY A 72 3.65 -5.66 20.93
C GLY A 72 2.64 -4.89 21.77
N ARG A 73 2.36 -3.63 21.43
CA ARG A 73 1.24 -2.85 21.98
C ARG A 73 0.18 -2.62 20.91
N PRO A 74 -1.09 -2.37 21.30
CA PRO A 74 -2.09 -1.85 20.36
C PRO A 74 -1.55 -0.63 19.62
N SER A 75 -1.81 -0.57 18.33
CA SER A 75 -1.43 0.58 17.52
C SER A 75 -2.28 1.80 17.88
N GLU A 76 -1.68 2.97 17.73
CA GLU A 76 -2.29 4.28 17.93
C GLU A 76 -2.29 5.05 16.60
N PRO A 77 -3.08 6.12 16.44
CA PRO A 77 -3.12 6.88 15.17
C PRO A 77 -1.75 7.36 14.67
N ALA A 78 -0.82 7.66 15.58
CA ALA A 78 0.55 8.09 15.24
C ALA A 78 1.37 6.98 14.56
N ASP A 79 1.02 5.71 14.75
CA ASP A 79 1.75 4.57 14.17
C ASP A 79 1.50 4.37 12.67
N VAL A 80 0.71 5.25 12.03
CA VAL A 80 0.42 5.21 10.58
C VAL A 80 1.70 5.28 9.73
N GLU A 81 2.79 5.82 10.27
CA GLU A 81 4.12 5.81 9.63
C GLU A 81 4.58 4.39 9.31
N THR A 82 4.26 3.40 10.16
CA THR A 82 4.57 1.98 9.92
C THR A 82 3.85 1.47 8.67
N THR A 83 2.59 1.85 8.49
CA THR A 83 1.80 1.53 7.28
C THR A 83 2.43 2.16 6.04
N VAL A 84 2.83 3.44 6.10
CA VAL A 84 3.49 4.13 4.99
C VAL A 84 4.80 3.42 4.60
N ALA A 85 5.64 3.08 5.59
CA ALA A 85 6.90 2.38 5.37
C ALA A 85 6.67 1.00 4.73
N ALA A 86 5.67 0.25 5.21
CA ALA A 86 5.32 -1.06 4.68
C ALA A 86 4.84 -1.01 3.22
N ILE A 87 4.00 -0.04 2.86
CA ILE A 87 3.55 0.17 1.48
C ILE A 87 4.73 0.53 0.57
N ALA A 88 5.63 1.39 1.05
CA ALA A 88 6.83 1.77 0.32
C ALA A 88 7.76 0.56 0.06
N ASP A 89 7.95 -0.31 1.05
CA ASP A 89 8.72 -1.55 0.91
C ASP A 89 8.12 -2.49 -0.15
N VAL A 90 6.81 -2.77 -0.06
CA VAL A 90 6.10 -3.62 -1.03
C VAL A 90 6.24 -3.11 -2.46
N ARG A 91 6.23 -1.79 -2.66
CA ARG A 91 6.29 -1.16 -3.99
C ARG A 91 7.68 -0.97 -4.56
N LYS A 92 8.73 -1.01 -3.73
CA LYS A 92 10.13 -0.96 -4.21
C LYS A 92 10.55 -2.24 -4.96
N GLY A 93 9.72 -3.28 -4.95
CA GLY A 93 10.00 -4.58 -5.59
C GLY A 93 11.09 -5.37 -4.87
N PRO A 94 11.36 -6.63 -5.25
CA PRO A 94 12.51 -7.36 -4.72
C PRO A 94 13.77 -6.58 -5.09
N GLY A 95 14.51 -6.14 -4.06
CA GLY A 95 15.60 -5.19 -4.10
C GLY A 95 16.32 -4.98 -5.44
N ARG A 96 16.37 -3.73 -5.89
CA ARG A 96 17.62 -3.16 -6.41
C ARG A 96 18.58 -2.89 -5.24
N TYR A 97 18.82 -3.89 -4.40
CA TYR A 97 19.88 -3.87 -3.40
C TYR A 97 20.98 -4.81 -3.90
N ARG A 98 21.99 -4.25 -4.57
CA ARG A 98 23.26 -4.95 -4.76
C ARG A 98 23.92 -5.02 -3.39
N HIS A 99 23.95 -6.19 -2.78
CA HIS A 99 25.02 -6.51 -1.85
C HIS A 99 26.29 -6.61 -2.70
N ASP A 100 27.06 -5.53 -2.73
CA ASP A 100 28.46 -5.61 -3.10
C ASP A 100 29.28 -5.34 -1.85
N SER A 101 29.96 -6.37 -1.39
CA SER A 101 30.93 -6.30 -0.31
C SER A 101 32.13 -5.48 -0.78
N GLY A 102 32.08 -4.17 -0.60
CA GLY A 102 33.27 -3.33 -0.79
C GLY A 102 32.97 -1.90 -1.24
N LYS A 103 33.15 -0.97 -0.31
CA LYS A 103 33.43 0.47 -0.50
C LYS A 103 32.32 1.31 -1.16
N ILE A 104 31.89 2.32 -0.41
CA ILE A 104 30.90 3.31 -0.81
C ILE A 104 31.64 4.41 -1.58
N GLU A 105 31.34 4.60 -2.86
CA GLU A 105 31.69 5.80 -3.63
C GLU A 105 30.43 6.27 -4.39
N PRO A 106 29.98 7.52 -4.22
CA PRO A 106 28.81 8.02 -4.93
C PRO A 106 29.20 8.44 -6.35
N SER A 107 28.84 7.64 -7.35
CA SER A 107 28.91 8.07 -8.76
C SER A 107 27.59 8.71 -9.18
N PHE A 108 27.59 10.04 -9.31
CA PHE A 108 26.55 10.76 -10.03
C PHE A 108 26.83 10.66 -11.52
N SER A 109 25.99 9.92 -12.25
CA SER A 109 26.01 9.93 -13.72
C SER A 109 25.29 11.19 -14.21
N THR A 110 26.07 12.22 -14.55
CA THR A 110 25.60 13.36 -15.35
C THR A 110 25.41 12.89 -16.79
N GLY A 111 24.22 12.36 -17.10
CA GLY A 111 23.82 12.02 -18.46
C GLY A 111 23.21 13.23 -19.17
N MET A 112 24.02 14.21 -19.54
CA MET A 112 23.69 15.22 -20.55
C MET A 112 23.55 14.47 -21.89
N ARG A 113 22.39 14.56 -22.54
CA ARG A 113 22.22 14.10 -23.93
C ARG A 113 22.27 15.32 -24.87
N PRO A 114 22.89 15.17 -26.05
CA PRO A 114 22.97 16.23 -27.06
C PRO A 114 21.59 16.56 -27.65
#